data_AF-A0A9D8VDW6-F1
#
_entry.id   AF-A0A9D8VDW6-F1
#
_cell.length_a   1.000
_cell.length_b   1.000
_cell.length_c   1.000
_cell.angle_alpha   90.00
_cell.angle_beta   90.00
_cell.angle_gamma   90.00
#
_symmetry.space_group_name_H-M   'P 1'
#
loop_
_entity.id
_entity.type
_entity.pdbx_description
1 polymer ?
#
loop_
_entity_poly.entity_id
_entity_poly.type
_entity_poly.pdbx_seq_one_letter_code
_entity_poly.pdbx_strand_id
1 'polypeptide(L)'
;MNMIEKQAELGKSLYEINQSVVSEMAELSRKNIEQYFEVNRSFGEKLPEIREIGSFMSLQREYGETLWNNAREAMNSQNAILQQAFTETRDAFQTAFAMEKAKEAPKKAAKKTAKADA
;
A
#
# COMPACT_ATOMS: atom_id res chain seq x y z
N MET A 1 -25.16 -4.01 -14.70
CA MET A 1 -24.84 -5.29 -14.04
C MET A 1 -25.84 -5.55 -12.94
N ASN A 2 -26.25 -6.80 -12.79
CA ASN A 2 -27.08 -7.25 -11.68
C ASN A 2 -26.22 -7.37 -10.39
N MET A 3 -26.87 -7.60 -9.25
CA MET A 3 -26.18 -7.67 -7.95
C MET A 3 -25.17 -8.82 -7.85
N ILE A 4 -25.44 -9.96 -8.51
CA ILE A 4 -24.57 -11.13 -8.50
C ILE A 4 -23.28 -10.85 -9.30
N GLU A 5 -23.40 -10.20 -10.45
CA GLU A 5 -22.25 -9.76 -11.27
C GLU A 5 -21.37 -8.76 -10.51
N LYS A 6 -21.98 -7.78 -9.81
CA LYS A 6 -21.24 -6.83 -8.96
C LYS A 6 -20.49 -7.52 -7.82
N GLN A 7 -21.11 -8.52 -7.19
CA GLN A 7 -20.48 -9.30 -6.12
C GLN A 7 -19.33 -10.17 -6.64
N ALA A 8 -19.50 -10.80 -7.81
CA ALA A 8 -18.46 -11.59 -8.45
C ALA A 8 -17.27 -10.70 -8.88
N GLU A 9 -17.53 -9.52 -9.43
CA GLU A 9 -16.50 -8.55 -9.81
C GLU A 9 -15.73 -8.03 -8.58
N LEU A 10 -16.44 -7.63 -7.51
CA LEU A 10 -15.81 -7.25 -6.25
C LEU A 10 -14.95 -8.38 -5.68
N GLY A 11 -15.46 -9.62 -5.65
CA GLY A 11 -14.71 -10.77 -5.18
C GLY A 11 -13.42 -11.01 -5.96
N LYS A 12 -13.48 -10.86 -7.29
CA LYS A 12 -12.30 -10.93 -8.16
C LYS A 12 -11.30 -9.81 -7.83
N SER A 13 -11.75 -8.56 -7.72
CA SER A 13 -10.88 -7.43 -7.37
C SER A 13 -10.20 -7.61 -6.02
N LEU A 14 -10.92 -8.08 -4.99
CA LEU A 14 -10.33 -8.34 -3.67
C LEU A 14 -9.29 -9.47 -3.71
N TYR A 15 -9.52 -10.50 -4.52
CA TYR A 15 -8.54 -11.58 -4.71
C TYR A 15 -7.26 -11.04 -5.37
N GLU A 16 -7.40 -10.24 -6.43
CA GLU A 16 -6.26 -9.62 -7.13
C GLU A 16 -5.47 -8.68 -6.22
N ILE A 17 -6.14 -7.86 -5.41
CA ILE A 17 -5.50 -6.98 -4.41
C ILE A 17 -4.69 -7.81 -3.41
N ASN A 18 -5.28 -8.87 -2.84
CA ASN A 18 -4.58 -9.73 -1.88
C ASN A 18 -3.36 -10.42 -2.52
N GLN A 19 -3.49 -10.88 -3.77
CA GLN A 19 -2.38 -11.49 -4.50
C GLN A 19 -1.24 -10.49 -4.72
N SER A 20 -1.55 -9.24 -5.09
CA SER A 20 -0.54 -8.18 -5.26
C SER A 20 0.19 -7.91 -3.95
N VAL A 21 -0.55 -7.70 -2.85
CA VAL A 21 0.03 -7.45 -1.52
C VAL A 21 0.96 -8.58 -1.10
N VAL A 22 0.56 -9.84 -1.28
CA VAL A 22 1.41 -10.98 -0.93
C VAL A 22 2.70 -10.99 -1.78
N SER A 23 2.59 -10.72 -3.08
CA SER A 23 3.75 -10.64 -3.98
C SER A 23 4.71 -9.52 -3.56
N GLU A 24 4.20 -8.31 -3.38
CA GLU A 24 4.99 -7.13 -3.00
C GLU A 24 5.66 -7.31 -1.63
N MET A 25 4.96 -7.92 -0.67
CA MET A 25 5.51 -8.22 0.65
C MET A 25 6.59 -9.30 0.60
N ALA A 26 6.46 -10.29 -0.29
CA ALA A 26 7.48 -11.31 -0.51
C ALA A 26 8.75 -10.70 -1.14
N GLU A 27 8.58 -9.82 -2.13
CA GLU A 27 9.69 -9.08 -2.75
C GLU A 27 10.40 -8.17 -1.75
N LEU A 28 9.64 -7.42 -0.94
CA LEU A 28 10.19 -6.59 0.14
C LEU A 28 10.98 -7.44 1.14
N SER A 29 10.46 -8.60 1.52
CA SER A 29 11.14 -9.52 2.44
C SER A 29 12.46 -10.03 1.86
N ARG A 30 12.46 -10.41 0.58
CA ARG A 30 13.68 -10.83 -0.13
C ARG A 30 14.72 -9.71 -0.13
N LYS A 31 14.31 -8.49 -0.49
CA LYS A 31 15.20 -7.32 -0.53
C LYS A 31 15.80 -7.02 0.85
N ASN A 32 15.00 -7.08 1.91
CA ASN A 32 15.47 -6.85 3.27
C ASN A 32 16.53 -7.89 3.70
N ILE A 33 16.36 -9.15 3.30
CA ILE A 33 17.33 -10.21 3.55
C ILE A 33 18.64 -9.93 2.79
N GLU A 34 18.55 -9.60 1.50
CA GLU A 34 19.72 -9.27 0.66
C GLU A 34 20.50 -8.10 1.25
N GLN A 35 19.81 -7.02 1.64
CA GLN A 35 20.42 -5.85 2.30
C GLN A 35 21.09 -6.21 3.63
N TYR A 36 20.46 -7.05 4.45
CA TYR A 36 21.07 -7.49 5.70
C TYR A 36 22.39 -8.23 5.46
N PHE A 37 22.42 -9.15 4.49
CA PHE A 37 23.65 -9.86 4.12
C PHE A 37 24.73 -8.92 3.59
N GLU A 38 24.35 -7.96 2.75
CA GLU A 38 25.28 -6.97 2.21
C GLU A 38 25.91 -6.12 3.31
N VAL A 39 25.11 -5.63 4.26
CA VAL A 39 25.58 -4.81 5.39
C VAL A 39 26.54 -5.60 6.28
N ASN A 40 26.21 -6.86 6.59
CA ASN A 40 27.10 -7.74 7.38
C ASN A 40 28.39 -8.06 6.65
N ARG A 41 28.32 -8.32 5.34
CA ARG A 41 29.49 -8.58 4.51
C ARG A 41 30.40 -7.36 4.47
N SER A 42 29.86 -6.17 4.19
CA SER A 42 30.63 -4.92 4.13
C SER A 42 31.29 -4.61 5.47
N PHE A 43 30.57 -4.80 6.58
CA PHE A 43 31.15 -4.67 7.93
C PHE A 43 32.33 -5.63 8.13
N GLY A 44 32.14 -6.91 7.79
CA GLY A 44 33.17 -7.94 7.91
C GLY A 44 34.40 -7.67 7.04
N GLU A 45 34.21 -7.17 5.82
CA GLU A 45 35.29 -6.80 4.90
C GLU A 45 36.14 -5.63 5.45
N LYS A 46 35.53 -4.71 6.21
CA LYS A 46 36.21 -3.57 6.84
C LYS A 46 36.93 -3.92 8.15
N LEU A 47 36.60 -5.04 8.80
CA LEU A 47 37.19 -5.42 10.10
C LEU A 47 38.73 -5.58 10.08
N PRO A 48 39.36 -6.24 9.09
CA PRO A 48 40.82 -6.40 9.03
C PRO A 48 41.59 -5.09 8.86
N GLU A 49 40.93 -4.03 8.38
CA GLU A 49 41.54 -2.72 8.14
C GLU A 49 41.61 -1.87 9.41
N ILE A 50 40.91 -2.26 10.47
CA ILE A 50 40.84 -1.53 11.73
C ILE A 50 42.12 -1.76 12.54
N ARG A 51 42.84 -0.67 12.81
CA ARG A 51 44.05 -0.67 13.64
C ARG A 51 43.85 -0.04 15.02
N GLU A 52 42.76 0.69 15.21
CA GLU A 52 42.51 1.51 16.41
C GLU A 52 41.06 1.42 16.88
N ILE A 53 40.85 1.60 18.20
CA ILE A 53 39.52 1.54 18.84
C ILE A 53 38.58 2.62 18.29
N GLY A 54 39.10 3.81 17.99
CA GLY A 54 38.30 4.90 17.41
C GLY A 54 37.67 4.50 16.07
N SER A 55 38.45 3.88 15.18
CA SER A 55 37.98 3.38 13.89
C SER A 55 36.96 2.27 14.04
N PHE A 56 37.12 1.40 15.04
CA PHE A 56 36.13 0.38 15.37
C PHE A 56 34.79 0.96 15.81
N MET A 57 34.81 1.96 16.71
CA MET A 57 33.59 2.62 17.17
C MET A 57 32.87 3.35 16.03
N SER A 58 33.62 3.96 15.12
CA SER A 58 33.05 4.56 13.91
C SER A 58 32.40 3.51 13.00
N LEU A 59 33.07 2.37 12.77
CA LEU A 59 32.52 1.28 11.98
C LEU A 59 31.25 0.69 12.61
N GLN A 60 31.24 0.50 13.93
CA GLN A 60 30.04 0.05 14.66
C GLN A 60 28.89 1.04 14.54
N ARG A 61 29.17 2.35 14.62
CA ARG A 61 28.14 3.38 14.43
C ARG A 61 27.59 3.35 13.00
N GLU A 62 28.45 3.30 11.99
CA GLU A 62 28.05 3.21 10.58
C GLU A 62 27.17 1.97 10.33
N TYR A 63 27.57 0.82 10.87
CA TYR A 63 26.80 -0.42 10.79
C TYR A 63 25.40 -0.28 11.42
N GLY A 64 25.34 0.26 12.64
CA GLY A 64 24.07 0.46 13.35
C GLY A 64 23.15 1.46 12.64
N GLU A 65 23.70 2.57 12.15
CA GLU A 65 22.96 3.57 11.37
C GLU A 65 22.42 2.97 10.07
N THR A 66 23.23 2.16 9.38
CA THR A 66 22.81 1.50 8.13
C THR A 66 21.68 0.50 8.38
N LEU A 67 21.80 -0.35 9.40
CA LEU A 67 20.72 -1.28 9.77
C LEU A 67 19.43 -0.55 10.15
N TRP A 68 19.55 0.54 10.91
CA TRP A 68 18.39 1.33 11.31
C TRP A 68 17.70 1.98 10.11
N ASN A 69 18.47 2.56 9.19
CA ASN A 69 17.94 3.17 7.98
C ASN A 69 17.24 2.12 7.11
N ASN A 70 17.84 0.95 6.90
CA ASN A 70 17.22 -0.16 6.16
C ASN A 70 15.91 -0.61 6.82
N ALA A 71 15.89 -0.75 8.15
CA ALA A 71 14.68 -1.14 8.87
C ALA A 71 13.56 -0.09 8.75
N ARG A 72 13.92 1.20 8.83
CA ARG A 72 12.98 2.32 8.65
C ARG A 72 12.42 2.34 7.23
N GLU A 73 13.27 2.16 6.22
CA GLU A 73 12.84 2.07 4.83
C GLU A 73 11.88 0.89 4.61
N ALA A 74 12.21 -0.30 5.12
CA ALA A 74 11.34 -1.46 5.06
C ALA A 74 9.96 -1.20 5.69
N MET A 75 9.92 -0.54 6.86
CA MET A 75 8.67 -0.17 7.52
C MET A 75 7.86 0.83 6.69
N ASN A 76 8.50 1.82 6.09
CA ASN A 76 7.84 2.78 5.21
C ASN A 76 7.26 2.10 3.96
N SER A 77 8.02 1.20 3.33
CA SER A 77 7.57 0.42 2.17
C SER A 77 6.38 -0.48 2.53
N GLN A 78 6.45 -1.19 3.67
CA GLN A 78 5.34 -2.01 4.14
C GLN A 78 4.07 -1.17 4.39
N ASN A 79 4.22 0.00 5.01
CA ASN A 79 3.09 0.90 5.24
C ASN A 79 2.50 1.42 3.91
N ALA A 80 3.34 1.71 2.91
CA ALA A 80 2.89 2.13 1.60
C ALA A 80 2.07 1.03 0.89
N ILE A 81 2.54 -0.22 0.90
CA ILE A 81 1.81 -1.39 0.35
C ILE A 81 0.41 -1.50 0.98
N LEU A 82 0.33 -1.39 2.31
CA LEU A 82 -0.95 -1.49 3.02
C LEU A 82 -1.90 -0.32 2.73
N GLN A 83 -1.37 0.91 2.65
CA GLN A 83 -2.16 2.09 2.30
C GLN A 83 -2.70 2.01 0.88
N GLN A 84 -1.89 1.49 -0.05
CA GLN A 84 -2.31 1.26 -1.43
C GLN A 84 -3.42 0.20 -1.49
N ALA A 85 -3.21 -0.96 -0.86
CA ALA A 85 -4.21 -2.03 -0.82
C ALA A 85 -5.55 -1.57 -0.21
N PHE A 86 -5.49 -0.72 0.84
CA PHE A 86 -6.68 -0.12 1.42
C PHE A 86 -7.40 0.82 0.43
N THR A 87 -6.65 1.63 -0.30
CA THR A 87 -7.20 2.55 -1.31
C THR A 87 -7.85 1.77 -2.45
N GLU A 88 -7.16 0.76 -2.99
CA GLU A 88 -7.69 -0.11 -4.05
C GLU A 88 -8.94 -0.87 -3.60
N THR A 89 -8.94 -1.39 -2.37
CA THR A 89 -10.10 -2.05 -1.79
C THR A 89 -11.28 -1.09 -1.72
N ARG A 90 -11.07 0.11 -1.19
CA ARG A 90 -12.12 1.14 -1.11
C ARG A 90 -12.67 1.47 -2.49
N ASP A 91 -11.81 1.61 -3.49
CA ASP A 91 -12.20 1.96 -4.85
C ASP A 91 -12.96 0.81 -5.54
N ALA A 92 -12.60 -0.44 -5.27
CA ALA A 92 -13.35 -1.62 -5.71
C ALA A 92 -14.76 -1.66 -5.09
N PHE A 93 -14.88 -1.36 -3.78
CA PHE A 93 -16.18 -1.23 -3.12
C PHE A 93 -17.03 -0.08 -3.69
N GLN A 94 -16.42 1.08 -3.94
CA GLN A 94 -17.12 2.20 -4.58
C GLN A 94 -17.58 1.84 -5.98
N THR A 95 -16.78 1.14 -6.77
CA THR A 95 -17.16 0.72 -8.12
C THR A 95 -18.36 -0.25 -8.09
N ALA A 96 -18.34 -1.23 -7.18
CA ALA A 96 -19.43 -2.20 -7.05
C ALA A 96 -20.76 -1.56 -6.60
N PHE A 97 -20.73 -0.57 -5.70
CA PHE A 97 -21.93 -0.06 -5.02
C PHE A 97 -22.31 1.39 -5.31
N ALA A 98 -21.39 2.26 -5.75
CA ALA A 98 -21.69 3.66 -6.05
C ALA A 98 -22.38 3.86 -7.41
N MET A 99 -22.35 2.86 -8.30
CA MET A 99 -23.03 2.92 -9.61
C MET A 99 -24.57 3.01 -9.52
N GLU A 100 -25.18 2.81 -8.35
CA GLU A 100 -26.64 2.95 -8.16
C GLU A 100 -27.11 4.38 -7.86
N LYS A 101 -26.31 5.20 -7.18
CA LYS A 101 -26.75 6.55 -6.76
C LYS A 101 -26.90 7.56 -7.90
N ALA A 102 -26.35 7.28 -9.09
CA ALA A 102 -26.45 8.18 -10.24
C ALA A 102 -27.75 8.01 -11.06
N LYS A 103 -28.59 7.01 -10.78
CA LYS A 103 -29.81 6.74 -11.58
C LYS A 103 -31.13 7.16 -10.94
N GLU A 104 -31.13 7.59 -9.68
CA GLU A 104 -32.32 8.17 -9.03
C GLU A 104 -32.20 9.70 -8.93
N ALA A 105 -32.20 10.37 -10.08
CA ALA A 105 -32.60 11.78 -10.10
C ALA A 105 -34.10 11.85 -9.77
N PRO A 106 -34.53 12.71 -8.82
CA PRO A 106 -35.94 12.79 -8.43
C PRO A 106 -36.76 13.26 -9.63
N LYS A 107 -37.79 12.49 -10.00
CA LYS A 107 -38.79 12.88 -10.99
C LYS A 107 -39.37 14.25 -10.60
N LYS A 108 -39.22 15.20 -11.53
CA LYS A 108 -39.73 16.58 -11.50
C LYS A 108 -41.05 16.70 -10.72
N ALA A 109 -41.07 17.60 -9.74
CA ALA A 109 -42.30 18.07 -9.13
C ALA A 109 -43.25 18.61 -10.20
N ALA A 110 -44.45 18.02 -10.28
CA ALA A 110 -45.53 18.52 -11.12
C ALA A 110 -45.96 19.89 -10.61
N LYS A 111 -45.68 20.94 -11.38
CA LYS A 111 -46.17 22.29 -11.19
C LYS A 111 -47.71 22.25 -11.24
N LYS A 112 -48.38 22.55 -10.12
CA LYS A 112 -49.82 22.87 -10.14
C LYS A 112 -50.00 24.18 -10.91
N THR A 113 -50.70 24.11 -12.02
CA THR A 113 -51.25 25.26 -12.74
C THR A 113 -52.30 25.93 -11.86
N ALA A 114 -51.98 27.09 -11.29
CA ALA A 114 -53.02 28.03 -10.91
C ALA A 114 -53.50 28.72 -12.19
N LYS A 115 -54.69 28.34 -12.66
CA LYS A 115 -55.43 29.15 -13.62
C LYS A 115 -55.81 30.45 -12.92
N ALA A 116 -55.32 31.56 -13.46
CA ALA A 116 -56.01 32.83 -13.38
C ALA A 116 -57.27 32.78 -14.27
N ASP A 117 -58.29 33.53 -13.85
CA ASP A 117 -59.30 34.26 -14.64
C ASP A 117 -60.71 34.03 -14.10
N ALA A 118 -61.19 34.97 -13.27
CA ALA A 118 -62.08 36.07 -13.68
C ALA A 118 -62.52 36.88 -12.45
#